data_AF-A0A6P1F486-F1
#
_entry.id   AF-A0A6P1F486-F1
#
_cell.length_a   1.000
_cell.length_b   1.000
_cell.length_c   1.000
_cell.angle_alpha   90.00
_cell.angle_beta   90.00
_cell.angle_gamma   90.00
#
_symmetry.space_group_name_H-M   'P 1'
#
loop_
_entity.id
_entity.type
_entity.pdbx_description
1 polymer ?
#
loop_
_entity_poly.entity_id
_entity_poly.type
_entity_poly.pdbx_seq_one_letter_code
_entity_poly.pdbx_strand_id
1 'polypeptide(L)'
;MVVGLIDVVDTHFQPIVDLASGRVVAHEALSRFADAAGPVAPDSAFADAYRRGAVEIMDDQCISRAVVAADGLGGRDAHELFVNVEPPTLWRERLPAGLTSGLPLTIEITERALAQDTGRLLSAIERLRAHGHAIAVDDLGAEPATLALLPLIAPDVIKLDMGLIRQRPDVHAARIMTAVADYASRNETVVLAEGIETERHELIARALGATLGQGWHYGRPGSAEAASRVVTSPAERLEWRARIARSAQASSARAATPFEIVSTALPARRADRALLLQVSTFLEERAHSGGDSAVLLATFQHDSNVTPGTRRRYERLAAGGCLLTVFTVGGASGLPAGALHRTIDRDARLAAEWDVIVLTADHAAALTAREVDVARHAEGEYDFVLTTDRELVTHAARALLAHR
;
A
#
# COMPACT_ATOMS: atom_id res chain seq x y z
N MET A 1 -28.31 -19.15 21.70
CA MET A 1 -27.06 -19.91 21.64
C MET A 1 -26.80 -20.20 20.17
N VAL A 2 -25.98 -19.38 19.50
CA VAL A 2 -25.73 -19.54 18.06
C VAL A 2 -24.68 -20.64 17.89
N VAL A 3 -25.10 -21.81 17.42
CA VAL A 3 -24.22 -22.91 17.05
C VAL A 3 -23.50 -22.50 15.76
N GLY A 4 -22.15 -22.54 15.74
CA GLY A 4 -21.35 -22.31 14.52
C GLY A 4 -20.69 -20.93 14.37
N LEU A 5 -20.23 -20.31 15.46
CA LEU A 5 -19.25 -19.21 15.40
C LEU A 5 -17.83 -19.78 15.32
N ILE A 6 -17.03 -19.24 14.41
CA ILE A 6 -15.59 -19.49 14.34
C ILE A 6 -14.94 -18.49 15.30
N ASP A 7 -14.20 -19.00 16.27
CA ASP A 7 -13.50 -18.20 17.26
C ASP A 7 -12.00 -18.15 16.93
N VAL A 8 -11.38 -17.00 17.19
CA VAL A 8 -9.94 -16.95 17.36
C VAL A 8 -9.63 -17.78 18.61
N VAL A 9 -8.74 -18.75 18.53
CA VAL A 9 -8.42 -19.65 19.65
C VAL A 9 -7.00 -19.48 20.16
N ASP A 10 -6.05 -19.15 19.30
CA ASP A 10 -4.64 -19.00 19.68
C ASP A 10 -3.90 -18.05 18.73
N THR A 11 -2.69 -17.64 19.11
CA THR A 11 -1.74 -16.93 18.25
C THR A 11 -0.43 -17.68 18.21
N HIS A 12 0.01 -18.07 17.03
CA HIS A 12 1.33 -18.62 16.81
C HIS A 12 2.28 -17.53 16.31
N PHE A 13 3.56 -17.64 16.65
CA PHE A 13 4.61 -16.76 16.18
C PHE A 13 5.55 -17.52 15.26
N GLN A 14 5.84 -16.94 14.10
CA GLN A 14 6.85 -17.46 13.19
C GLN A 14 8.08 -16.54 13.21
N PRO A 15 9.30 -17.08 13.36
CA PRO A 15 10.50 -16.26 13.39
C PRO A 15 10.82 -15.68 12.01
N ILE A 16 11.20 -14.41 12.01
CA ILE A 16 11.81 -13.69 10.90
C ILE A 16 13.28 -13.51 11.25
N VAL A 17 14.17 -13.92 10.35
CA VAL A 17 15.62 -13.90 10.57
C VAL A 17 16.32 -12.87 9.70
N ASP A 18 17.40 -12.29 10.22
CA ASP A 18 18.42 -11.68 9.37
C ASP A 18 19.10 -12.80 8.58
N LEU A 19 19.03 -12.73 7.26
CA LEU A 19 19.67 -13.72 6.41
C LEU A 19 21.18 -13.69 6.61
N ALA A 20 21.81 -12.52 6.79
CA ALA A 20 23.27 -12.47 6.94
C ALA A 20 23.78 -13.23 8.16
N SER A 21 23.17 -13.05 9.33
CA SER A 21 23.60 -13.70 10.58
C SER A 21 22.86 -14.98 10.93
N GLY A 22 21.71 -15.27 10.29
CA GLY A 22 20.80 -16.36 10.66
C GLY A 22 20.09 -16.17 12.01
N ARG A 23 20.09 -14.95 12.57
CA ARG A 23 19.51 -14.68 13.90
C ARG A 23 18.09 -14.16 13.75
N VAL A 24 17.21 -14.52 14.69
CA VAL A 24 15.84 -13.99 14.74
C VAL A 24 15.86 -12.52 15.14
N VAL A 25 15.18 -11.70 14.36
CA VAL A 25 15.08 -10.24 14.54
C VAL A 25 13.66 -9.76 14.79
N ALA A 26 12.67 -10.52 14.33
CA ALA A 26 11.25 -10.21 14.45
C ALA A 26 10.42 -11.49 14.44
N HIS A 27 9.11 -11.35 14.68
CA HIS A 27 8.15 -12.45 14.55
C HIS A 27 6.90 -11.97 13.83
N GLU A 28 6.30 -12.86 13.04
CA GLU A 28 4.95 -12.68 12.52
C GLU A 28 3.92 -13.37 13.42
N ALA A 29 2.87 -12.64 13.80
CA ALA A 29 1.75 -13.17 14.56
C ALA A 29 0.70 -13.78 13.61
N LEU A 30 0.49 -15.09 13.75
CA LEU A 30 -0.41 -15.88 12.92
C LEU A 30 -1.56 -16.43 13.78
N SER A 31 -2.75 -15.89 13.56
CA SER A 31 -3.96 -16.32 14.27
C SER A 31 -4.31 -17.77 13.96
N ARG A 32 -4.85 -18.47 14.97
CA ARG A 32 -5.42 -19.80 14.86
C ARG A 32 -6.90 -19.73 15.18
N PHE A 33 -7.69 -20.45 14.40
CA PHE A 33 -9.15 -20.43 14.48
C PHE A 33 -9.67 -21.84 14.73
N ALA A 34 -10.81 -21.92 15.43
CA ALA A 34 -11.54 -23.16 15.55
C ALA A 34 -13.04 -22.88 15.65
N ASP A 35 -13.83 -23.90 15.34
CA ASP A 35 -15.26 -23.95 15.62
C ASP A 35 -15.60 -25.20 16.46
N ALA A 36 -16.88 -25.52 16.58
CA ALA A 36 -17.33 -26.70 17.33
C ALA A 36 -16.85 -28.04 16.73
N ALA A 37 -16.45 -28.08 15.45
CA ALA A 37 -15.97 -29.26 14.76
C ALA A 37 -14.43 -29.40 14.80
N GLY A 38 -13.70 -28.31 15.06
CA GLY A 38 -12.26 -28.34 15.27
C GLY A 38 -11.53 -27.15 14.63
N PRO A 39 -10.22 -27.30 14.32
CA PRO A 39 -9.43 -26.23 13.73
C PRO A 39 -9.97 -25.78 12.36
N VAL A 40 -9.98 -24.46 12.14
CA VAL A 40 -10.42 -23.83 10.90
C VAL A 40 -9.24 -23.08 10.27
N ALA A 41 -9.08 -23.20 8.95
CA ALA A 41 -8.07 -22.46 8.21
C ALA A 41 -8.35 -20.95 8.26
N PRO A 42 -7.32 -20.08 8.39
CA PRO A 42 -7.50 -18.62 8.42
C PRO A 42 -8.36 -18.07 7.28
N ASP A 43 -8.09 -18.47 6.03
CA ASP A 43 -8.86 -18.01 4.86
C ASP A 43 -10.35 -18.33 4.98
N SER A 44 -10.69 -19.52 5.49
CA SER A 44 -12.07 -19.94 5.71
C SER A 44 -12.74 -19.14 6.83
N ALA A 45 -11.99 -18.82 7.90
CA ALA A 45 -12.47 -18.02 9.02
C ALA A 45 -12.78 -16.59 8.58
N PHE A 46 -11.84 -15.93 7.89
CA PHE A 46 -12.05 -14.58 7.37
C PHE A 46 -13.12 -14.54 6.28
N ALA A 47 -13.18 -15.52 5.37
CA ALA A 47 -14.26 -15.60 4.39
C ALA A 47 -15.64 -15.69 5.05
N ASP A 48 -15.76 -16.42 6.17
CA ASP A 48 -17.00 -16.44 6.96
C ASP A 48 -17.28 -15.11 7.65
N ALA A 49 -16.26 -14.48 8.24
CA ALA A 49 -16.37 -13.15 8.85
C ALA A 49 -16.90 -12.10 7.85
N TYR A 50 -16.35 -12.10 6.65
CA TYR A 50 -16.79 -11.24 5.55
C TYR A 50 -18.25 -11.50 5.17
N ARG A 51 -18.66 -12.76 5.00
CA ARG A 51 -20.06 -13.11 4.70
C ARG A 51 -21.04 -12.65 5.78
N ARG A 52 -20.60 -12.60 7.03
CA ARG A 52 -21.43 -12.21 8.19
C ARG A 52 -21.33 -10.73 8.55
N GLY A 53 -20.45 -9.96 7.91
CA GLY A 53 -20.18 -8.57 8.30
C GLY A 53 -19.55 -8.45 9.69
N ALA A 54 -18.71 -9.43 10.06
CA ALA A 54 -18.06 -9.52 11.38
C ALA A 54 -16.53 -9.48 11.29
N VAL A 55 -15.97 -9.09 10.13
CA VAL A 55 -14.52 -9.09 9.88
C VAL A 55 -13.79 -8.15 10.83
N GLU A 56 -14.30 -6.96 11.10
CA GLU A 56 -13.65 -5.99 12.00
C GLU A 56 -13.58 -6.51 13.44
N ILE A 57 -14.62 -7.21 13.88
CA ILE A 57 -14.67 -7.80 15.23
C ILE A 57 -13.65 -8.94 15.34
N MET A 58 -13.58 -9.79 14.32
CA MET A 58 -12.63 -10.90 14.28
C MET A 58 -11.19 -10.40 14.23
N ASP A 59 -10.93 -9.39 13.40
CA ASP A 59 -9.61 -8.77 13.23
C ASP A 59 -9.15 -8.08 14.53
N ASP A 60 -10.05 -7.35 15.22
CA ASP A 60 -9.77 -6.79 16.55
C ASP A 60 -9.36 -7.85 17.58
N GLN A 61 -10.01 -9.02 17.54
CA GLN A 61 -9.67 -10.14 18.42
C GLN A 61 -8.30 -10.74 18.07
N CYS A 62 -8.00 -10.91 16.78
CA CYS A 62 -6.68 -11.35 16.30
C CYS A 62 -5.58 -10.41 16.81
N ILE A 63 -5.70 -9.11 16.54
CA ILE A 63 -4.71 -8.09 16.91
C ILE A 63 -4.53 -8.05 18.43
N SER A 64 -5.64 -8.03 19.19
CA SER A 64 -5.58 -7.95 20.65
C SER A 64 -4.89 -9.18 21.26
N ARG A 65 -5.19 -10.38 20.74
CA ARG A 65 -4.55 -11.63 21.20
C ARG A 65 -3.08 -11.68 20.82
N ALA A 66 -2.70 -11.24 19.62
CA ALA A 66 -1.32 -11.18 19.20
C ALA A 66 -0.48 -10.31 20.13
N VAL A 67 -0.96 -9.11 20.43
CA VAL A 67 -0.31 -8.16 21.35
C VAL A 67 -0.16 -8.74 22.75
N VAL A 68 -1.18 -9.43 23.27
CA VAL A 68 -1.11 -10.06 24.60
C VAL A 68 -0.17 -11.25 24.60
N ALA A 69 -0.24 -12.13 23.60
CA ALA A 69 0.59 -13.33 23.51
C ALA A 69 2.07 -13.00 23.26
N ALA A 70 2.37 -11.85 22.66
CA ALA A 70 3.74 -11.39 22.41
C ALA A 70 4.55 -11.15 23.69
N ASP A 71 3.90 -10.96 24.86
CA ASP A 71 4.60 -10.88 26.16
C ASP A 71 5.46 -12.13 26.41
N GLY A 72 5.03 -13.29 25.92
CA GLY A 72 5.78 -14.56 26.03
C GLY A 72 7.05 -14.64 25.19
N LEU A 73 7.31 -13.68 24.29
CA LEU A 73 8.51 -13.67 23.43
C LEU A 73 9.76 -13.10 24.12
N GLY A 74 9.63 -12.58 25.35
CA GLY A 74 10.77 -12.04 26.10
C GLY A 74 10.65 -10.56 26.50
N GLY A 75 9.42 -10.02 26.51
CA GLY A 75 9.10 -8.67 26.99
C GLY A 75 8.76 -7.66 25.89
N ARG A 76 8.00 -6.61 26.26
CA ARG A 76 7.38 -5.63 25.36
C ARG A 76 8.36 -4.81 24.51
N ASP A 77 9.59 -4.61 25.00
CA ASP A 77 10.59 -3.77 24.32
C ASP A 77 11.45 -4.53 23.31
N ALA A 78 11.28 -5.86 23.22
CA ALA A 78 12.28 -6.72 22.63
C ALA A 78 12.04 -7.09 21.15
N HIS A 79 10.83 -7.06 20.60
CA HIS A 79 10.59 -7.66 19.28
C HIS A 79 9.70 -6.79 18.40
N GLU A 80 10.14 -6.55 17.16
CA GLU A 80 9.27 -6.06 16.09
C GLU A 80 8.25 -7.17 15.79
N LEU A 81 6.96 -6.85 15.90
CA LEU A 81 5.90 -7.81 15.67
C LEU A 81 5.15 -7.46 14.38
N PHE A 82 5.17 -8.39 13.43
CA PHE A 82 4.40 -8.27 12.21
C PHE A 82 2.97 -8.75 12.47
N VAL A 83 2.01 -7.91 12.11
CA VAL A 83 0.58 -8.16 12.33
C VAL A 83 -0.22 -7.87 11.07
N ASN A 84 -1.04 -8.82 10.67
CA ASN A 84 -2.01 -8.67 9.59
C ASN A 84 -3.19 -7.81 10.05
N VAL A 85 -3.66 -6.92 9.18
CA VAL A 85 -4.85 -6.09 9.42
C VAL A 85 -5.71 -6.03 8.17
N GLU A 86 -7.00 -6.33 8.32
CA GLU A 86 -7.94 -6.34 7.21
C GLU A 86 -8.35 -4.91 6.80
N PRO A 87 -8.63 -4.66 5.50
CA PRO A 87 -9.00 -3.34 5.01
C PRO A 87 -10.17 -2.69 5.76
N PRO A 88 -11.29 -3.40 6.04
CA PRO A 88 -12.40 -2.87 6.86
C PRO A 88 -11.96 -2.32 8.21
N THR A 89 -10.98 -2.94 8.86
CA THR A 89 -10.41 -2.44 10.12
C THR A 89 -9.66 -1.13 9.91
N LEU A 90 -8.86 -1.02 8.84
CA LEU A 90 -8.10 0.18 8.48
C LEU A 90 -8.99 1.38 8.11
N TRP A 91 -10.21 1.14 7.64
CA TRP A 91 -11.16 2.20 7.29
C TRP A 91 -11.75 2.91 8.51
N ARG A 92 -11.67 2.32 9.69
CA ARG A 92 -12.18 2.95 10.92
C ARG A 92 -11.36 4.17 11.30
N GLU A 93 -12.04 5.20 11.78
CA GLU A 93 -11.40 6.43 12.27
C GLU A 93 -10.51 6.16 13.48
N ARG A 94 -10.97 5.27 14.37
CA ARG A 94 -10.24 4.85 15.57
C ARG A 94 -9.55 3.52 15.30
N LEU A 95 -8.25 3.49 15.57
CA LEU A 95 -7.48 2.25 15.50
C LEU A 95 -7.93 1.26 16.58
N PRO A 96 -7.84 -0.05 16.32
CA PRO A 96 -8.01 -1.10 17.33
C PRO A 96 -7.13 -0.86 18.56
N ALA A 97 -7.62 -1.25 19.73
CA ALA A 97 -6.88 -1.07 20.99
C ALA A 97 -5.49 -1.72 20.97
N GLY A 98 -5.35 -2.90 20.34
CA GLY A 98 -4.07 -3.57 20.20
C GLY A 98 -3.06 -2.80 19.35
N LEU A 99 -3.50 -2.06 18.33
CA LEU A 99 -2.63 -1.14 17.55
C LEU A 99 -2.27 0.13 18.33
N THR A 100 -2.88 0.38 19.48
CA THR A 100 -2.51 1.50 20.37
C THR A 100 -1.76 1.04 21.62
N SER A 101 -1.28 -0.22 21.63
CA SER A 101 -0.62 -0.85 22.78
C SER A 101 0.75 -0.26 23.14
N GLY A 102 1.36 0.49 22.22
CA GLY A 102 2.73 1.01 22.34
C GLY A 102 3.82 0.00 21.97
N LEU A 103 3.45 -1.21 21.53
CA LEU A 103 4.39 -2.14 20.92
C LEU A 103 4.86 -1.63 19.55
N PRO A 104 6.11 -1.88 19.15
CA PRO A 104 6.56 -1.64 17.79
C PRO A 104 5.94 -2.70 16.86
N LEU A 105 4.93 -2.29 16.11
CA LEU A 105 4.25 -3.16 15.16
C LEU A 105 4.66 -2.80 13.74
N THR A 106 4.88 -3.83 12.94
CA THR A 106 4.90 -3.74 11.48
C THR A 106 3.55 -4.22 10.98
N ILE A 107 2.76 -3.32 10.40
CA ILE A 107 1.42 -3.63 9.90
C ILE A 107 1.52 -4.17 8.48
N GLU A 108 1.07 -5.39 8.28
CA GLU A 108 1.04 -6.04 6.97
C GLU A 108 -0.23 -5.64 6.22
N ILE A 109 -0.02 -5.04 5.06
CA ILE A 109 -1.08 -4.61 4.14
C ILE A 109 -1.10 -5.58 2.97
N THR A 110 -2.22 -6.28 2.83
CA THR A 110 -2.44 -7.20 1.71
C THR A 110 -2.84 -6.45 0.44
N GLU A 111 -2.68 -7.10 -0.70
CA GLU A 111 -3.14 -6.59 -2.01
C GLU A 111 -4.63 -6.23 -2.04
N ARG A 112 -5.46 -6.94 -1.28
CA ARG A 112 -6.90 -6.65 -1.21
C ARG A 112 -7.18 -5.24 -0.68
N ALA A 113 -6.35 -4.74 0.24
CA ALA A 113 -6.47 -3.37 0.75
C ALA A 113 -6.18 -2.34 -0.34
N LEU A 114 -5.22 -2.64 -1.22
CA LEU A 114 -4.77 -1.79 -2.30
C LEU A 114 -5.83 -1.64 -3.39
N ALA A 115 -6.50 -2.72 -3.74
CA ALA A 115 -7.52 -2.76 -4.78
C ALA A 115 -8.86 -2.10 -4.37
N GLN A 116 -9.17 -2.02 -3.07
CA GLN A 116 -10.46 -1.50 -2.60
C GLN A 116 -10.55 0.03 -2.60
N ASP A 117 -9.63 0.73 -1.94
CA ASP A 117 -9.61 2.19 -1.89
C ASP A 117 -8.21 2.71 -1.51
N THR A 118 -7.40 3.01 -2.52
CA THR A 118 -6.02 3.50 -2.32
C THR A 118 -5.97 4.77 -1.46
N GLY A 119 -6.91 5.71 -1.63
CA GLY A 119 -6.88 6.97 -0.86
C GLY A 119 -7.19 6.76 0.62
N ARG A 120 -8.17 5.90 0.95
CA ARG A 120 -8.43 5.52 2.34
C ARG A 120 -7.24 4.75 2.93
N LEU A 121 -6.55 3.95 2.11
CA LEU A 121 -5.40 3.16 2.57
C LEU A 121 -4.24 4.04 2.95
N LEU A 122 -3.90 5.02 2.10
CA LEU A 122 -2.86 5.99 2.41
C LEU A 122 -3.21 6.79 3.67
N SER A 123 -4.48 7.19 3.82
CA SER A 123 -4.94 7.85 5.06
C SER A 123 -4.81 6.94 6.29
N ALA A 124 -5.04 5.64 6.15
CA ALA A 124 -4.88 4.68 7.25
C ALA A 124 -3.40 4.46 7.60
N ILE A 125 -2.54 4.33 6.59
CA ILE A 125 -1.08 4.26 6.74
C ILE A 125 -0.55 5.47 7.49
N GLU A 126 -0.98 6.68 7.15
CA GLU A 126 -0.58 7.90 7.87
C GLU A 126 -0.98 7.84 9.35
N ARG A 127 -2.20 7.36 9.66
CA ARG A 127 -2.64 7.18 11.05
C ARG A 127 -1.79 6.14 11.78
N LEU A 128 -1.45 5.03 11.12
CA LEU A 128 -0.60 3.97 11.70
C LEU A 128 0.81 4.49 11.98
N ARG A 129 1.43 5.20 11.03
CA ARG A 129 2.74 5.85 11.19
C ARG A 129 2.76 6.88 12.30
N ALA A 130 1.68 7.66 12.44
CA ALA A 130 1.54 8.60 13.55
C ALA A 130 1.53 7.93 14.93
N HIS A 131 1.25 6.62 15.00
CA HIS A 131 1.35 5.80 16.21
C HIS A 131 2.68 5.04 16.32
N GLY A 132 3.64 5.30 15.43
CA GLY A 132 4.97 4.70 15.45
C GLY A 132 5.08 3.34 14.77
N HIS A 133 4.05 2.92 14.02
CA HIS A 133 4.06 1.63 13.31
C HIS A 133 4.78 1.72 11.97
N ALA A 134 5.49 0.65 11.64
CA ALA A 134 6.02 0.42 10.31
C ALA A 134 4.96 -0.23 9.42
N ILE A 135 5.15 -0.13 8.10
CA ILE A 135 4.23 -0.67 7.10
C ILE A 135 4.95 -1.72 6.24
N ALA A 136 4.40 -2.92 6.19
CA ALA A 136 4.78 -3.96 5.25
C ALA A 136 3.74 -4.10 4.14
N VAL A 137 4.20 -4.31 2.90
CA VAL A 137 3.34 -4.78 1.81
C VAL A 137 3.54 -6.28 1.69
N ASP A 138 2.45 -7.03 1.87
CA ASP A 138 2.46 -8.49 1.84
C ASP A 138 2.15 -9.07 0.45
N ASP A 139 2.56 -10.32 0.23
CA ASP A 139 2.32 -11.11 -0.98
C ASP A 139 2.69 -10.39 -2.29
N LEU A 140 3.78 -9.61 -2.28
CA LEU A 140 4.17 -8.86 -3.46
C LEU A 140 4.57 -9.84 -4.59
N GLY A 141 3.80 -9.78 -5.68
CA GLY A 141 4.02 -10.60 -6.87
C GLY A 141 2.83 -11.49 -7.25
N ALA A 142 1.80 -11.57 -6.41
CA ALA A 142 0.53 -12.20 -6.75
C ALA A 142 -0.25 -11.39 -7.82
N GLU A 143 -0.37 -10.06 -7.62
CA GLU A 143 -0.96 -9.15 -8.61
C GLU A 143 0.03 -8.08 -9.14
N PRO A 144 0.05 -7.82 -10.47
CA PRO A 144 0.94 -6.81 -11.07
C PRO A 144 0.71 -5.37 -10.58
N ALA A 145 -0.49 -5.03 -10.11
CA ALA A 145 -0.88 -3.68 -9.74
C ALA A 145 -0.16 -3.17 -8.48
N THR A 146 0.23 -4.07 -7.58
CA THR A 146 0.87 -3.76 -6.30
C THR A 146 2.20 -3.00 -6.48
N LEU A 147 2.95 -3.31 -7.55
CA LEU A 147 4.22 -2.62 -7.86
C LEU A 147 4.04 -1.12 -8.11
N ALA A 148 2.93 -0.74 -8.74
CA ALA A 148 2.64 0.65 -9.08
C ALA A 148 2.34 1.51 -7.84
N LEU A 149 1.92 0.86 -6.75
CA LEU A 149 1.54 1.50 -5.51
C LEU A 149 2.69 1.63 -4.51
N LEU A 150 3.81 0.91 -4.70
CA LEU A 150 4.97 1.01 -3.81
C LEU A 150 5.44 2.45 -3.57
N PRO A 151 5.56 3.33 -4.61
CA PRO A 151 5.94 4.72 -4.37
C PRO A 151 4.90 5.49 -3.54
N LEU A 152 3.61 5.16 -3.68
CA LEU A 152 2.55 5.83 -2.94
C LEU A 152 2.51 5.37 -1.47
N ILE A 153 2.62 4.07 -1.21
CA ILE A 153 2.66 3.50 0.14
C ILE A 153 3.96 3.89 0.87
N ALA A 154 5.10 3.85 0.15
CA ALA A 154 6.46 3.83 0.69
C ALA A 154 6.64 2.85 1.85
N PRO A 155 6.49 1.54 1.61
CA PRO A 155 6.59 0.57 2.70
C PRO A 155 7.99 0.55 3.32
N ASP A 156 7.99 0.30 4.62
CA ASP A 156 9.18 0.01 5.42
C ASP A 156 9.71 -1.40 5.08
N VAL A 157 8.80 -2.34 4.79
CA VAL A 157 9.11 -3.72 4.40
C VAL A 157 8.34 -4.16 3.17
N ILE A 158 9.00 -4.83 2.23
CA ILE A 158 8.38 -5.56 1.12
C ILE A 158 8.53 -7.05 1.41
N LYS A 159 7.41 -7.79 1.49
CA LYS A 159 7.41 -9.24 1.62
C LYS A 159 7.26 -9.88 0.24
N LEU A 160 8.23 -10.70 -0.14
CA LEU A 160 8.21 -11.46 -1.40
C LEU A 160 7.46 -12.78 -1.17
N ASP A 161 6.40 -12.99 -1.94
CA ASP A 161 5.60 -14.22 -1.88
C ASP A 161 6.46 -15.48 -2.11
N MET A 162 6.09 -16.56 -1.43
CA MET A 162 6.77 -17.85 -1.53
C MET A 162 6.79 -18.44 -2.94
N GLY A 163 5.83 -18.08 -3.81
CA GLY A 163 5.81 -18.46 -5.22
C GLY A 163 7.05 -17.97 -5.98
N LEU A 164 7.52 -16.74 -5.69
CA LEU A 164 8.74 -16.19 -6.29
C LEU A 164 10.01 -16.93 -5.84
N ILE A 165 9.98 -17.47 -4.62
CA ILE A 165 11.13 -18.14 -3.99
C ILE A 165 11.18 -19.63 -4.34
N ARG A 166 10.03 -20.30 -4.37
CA ARG A 166 9.92 -21.77 -4.50
C ARG A 166 9.80 -22.24 -5.95
N GLN A 167 9.32 -21.40 -6.86
CA GLN A 167 9.15 -21.79 -8.26
C GLN A 167 10.41 -21.53 -9.10
N ARG A 168 10.46 -22.13 -10.28
CA ARG A 168 11.53 -21.85 -11.24
C ARG A 168 11.35 -20.42 -11.75
N PRO A 169 12.38 -19.55 -11.67
CA PRO A 169 12.26 -18.19 -12.15
C PRO A 169 11.84 -18.13 -13.63
N ASP A 170 10.88 -17.25 -13.91
CA ASP A 170 10.44 -16.90 -15.26
C ASP A 170 10.60 -15.39 -15.50
N VAL A 171 10.14 -14.91 -16.66
CA VAL A 171 10.23 -13.48 -17.03
C VAL A 171 9.35 -12.62 -16.11
N HIS A 172 8.24 -13.14 -15.61
CA HIS A 172 7.34 -12.40 -14.73
C HIS A 172 7.99 -12.18 -13.36
N ALA A 173 8.52 -13.24 -12.77
CA ALA A 173 9.29 -13.18 -11.54
C ALA A 173 10.48 -12.21 -11.71
N ALA A 174 11.24 -12.30 -12.81
CA ALA A 174 12.38 -11.41 -13.07
C ALA A 174 12.00 -9.92 -13.13
N ARG A 175 10.82 -9.59 -13.67
CA ARG A 175 10.29 -8.21 -13.68
C ARG A 175 10.00 -7.71 -12.27
N ILE A 176 9.30 -8.51 -11.46
CA ILE A 176 8.99 -8.15 -10.06
C ILE A 176 10.29 -7.95 -9.29
N MET A 177 11.24 -8.89 -9.40
CA MET A 177 12.54 -8.79 -8.75
C MET A 177 13.26 -7.49 -9.10
N THR A 178 13.32 -7.14 -10.39
CA THR A 178 14.04 -5.95 -10.85
C THR A 178 13.38 -4.68 -10.32
N ALA A 179 12.05 -4.61 -10.33
CA ALA A 179 11.30 -3.48 -9.79
C ALA A 179 11.49 -3.34 -8.27
N VAL A 180 11.42 -4.45 -7.53
CA VAL A 180 11.62 -4.46 -6.07
C VAL A 180 13.05 -4.07 -5.71
N ALA A 181 14.05 -4.64 -6.40
CA ALA A 181 15.45 -4.32 -6.16
C ALA A 181 15.75 -2.85 -6.44
N ASP A 182 15.26 -2.30 -7.56
CA ASP A 182 15.42 -0.88 -7.88
C ASP A 182 14.73 -0.01 -6.82
N TYR A 183 13.49 -0.34 -6.44
CA TYR A 183 12.75 0.38 -5.42
C TYR A 183 13.45 0.37 -4.06
N ALA A 184 13.82 -0.81 -3.56
CA ALA A 184 14.48 -0.98 -2.26
C ALA A 184 15.83 -0.27 -2.20
N SER A 185 16.61 -0.28 -3.30
CA SER A 185 17.91 0.40 -3.36
C SER A 185 17.81 1.92 -3.22
N ARG A 186 16.68 2.52 -3.62
CA ARG A 186 16.46 3.98 -3.60
C ARG A 186 15.75 4.46 -2.33
N ASN A 187 14.96 3.61 -1.69
CA ASN A 187 14.03 4.01 -0.62
C ASN A 187 14.39 3.44 0.77
N GLU A 188 15.56 2.78 0.91
CA GLU A 188 16.00 2.11 2.14
C GLU A 188 15.04 1.05 2.69
N THR A 189 14.07 0.60 1.87
CA THR A 189 13.08 -0.43 2.21
C THR A 189 13.75 -1.78 2.45
N VAL A 190 13.29 -2.48 3.49
CA VAL A 190 13.75 -3.85 3.80
C VAL A 190 13.00 -4.85 2.92
N VAL A 191 13.73 -5.79 2.31
CA VAL A 191 13.11 -6.90 1.57
C VAL A 191 13.15 -8.15 2.45
N LEU A 192 11.97 -8.73 2.66
CA LEU A 192 11.74 -9.97 3.40
C LEU A 192 11.27 -11.04 2.43
N ALA A 193 11.90 -12.22 2.43
CA ALA A 193 11.48 -13.34 1.59
C ALA A 193 10.76 -14.42 2.40
N GLU A 194 9.60 -14.85 1.92
CA GLU A 194 8.79 -15.87 2.56
C GLU A 194 8.98 -17.28 2.00
N GLY A 195 8.56 -18.28 2.76
CA GLY A 195 8.55 -19.67 2.32
C GLY A 195 9.93 -20.31 2.12
N ILE A 196 10.94 -19.83 2.84
CA ILE A 196 12.29 -20.42 2.82
C ILE A 196 12.28 -21.77 3.55
N GLU A 197 12.49 -22.85 2.80
CA GLU A 197 12.48 -24.23 3.32
C GLU A 197 13.79 -24.98 3.06
N THR A 198 14.60 -24.49 2.12
CA THR A 198 15.87 -25.10 1.71
C THR A 198 16.95 -24.04 1.54
N GLU A 199 18.22 -24.44 1.60
CA GLU A 199 19.35 -23.55 1.29
C GLU A 199 19.25 -22.95 -0.12
N ARG A 200 18.62 -23.68 -1.06
CA ARG A 200 18.35 -23.18 -2.41
C ARG A 200 17.36 -22.01 -2.39
N HIS A 201 16.30 -22.08 -1.56
CA HIS A 201 15.36 -20.97 -1.40
C HIS A 201 16.05 -19.75 -0.81
N GLU A 202 16.91 -19.94 0.19
CA GLU A 202 17.71 -18.85 0.77
C GLU A 202 18.64 -18.21 -0.27
N LEU A 203 19.33 -19.00 -1.08
CA LEU A 203 20.19 -18.50 -2.16
C LEU A 203 19.40 -17.63 -3.14
N ILE A 204 18.20 -18.07 -3.53
CA ILE A 204 17.30 -17.30 -4.40
C ILE A 204 16.92 -16.01 -3.69
N ALA A 205 16.38 -16.07 -2.47
CA ALA A 205 15.98 -14.91 -1.69
C ALA A 205 17.07 -13.81 -1.61
N ARG A 206 18.30 -14.20 -1.27
CA ARG A 206 19.45 -13.27 -1.24
C ARG A 206 19.77 -12.68 -2.60
N ALA A 207 19.69 -13.48 -3.67
CA ALA A 207 19.88 -12.99 -5.04
C ALA A 207 18.81 -11.98 -5.45
N LEU A 208 17.63 -12.02 -4.83
CA LEU A 208 16.56 -11.03 -5.02
C LEU A 208 16.72 -9.77 -4.16
N GLY A 209 17.80 -9.68 -3.38
CA GLY A 209 18.04 -8.55 -2.47
C GLY A 209 17.37 -8.67 -1.11
N ALA A 210 16.77 -9.82 -0.78
CA ALA A 210 16.21 -10.06 0.54
C ALA A 210 17.32 -9.99 1.61
N THR A 211 17.05 -9.20 2.66
CA THR A 211 17.91 -9.15 3.85
C THR A 211 17.27 -9.86 5.02
N LEU A 212 15.94 -9.96 5.03
CA LEU A 212 15.19 -10.77 5.98
C LEU A 212 14.60 -12.01 5.31
N GLY A 213 14.40 -13.06 6.10
CA GLY A 213 13.83 -14.32 5.62
C GLY A 213 12.91 -14.96 6.64
N GLN A 214 11.90 -15.65 6.12
CA GLN A 214 10.93 -16.40 6.90
C GLN A 214 10.61 -17.73 6.23
N GLY A 215 10.47 -18.78 7.03
CA GLY A 215 10.06 -20.10 6.54
C GLY A 215 10.50 -21.23 7.45
N TRP A 216 10.07 -22.45 7.12
CA TRP A 216 10.29 -23.62 7.96
C TRP A 216 11.75 -24.01 8.12
N HIS A 217 12.64 -23.50 7.24
CA HIS A 217 14.08 -23.64 7.41
C HIS A 217 14.57 -22.99 8.70
N TYR A 218 13.96 -21.87 9.11
CA TYR A 218 14.34 -21.11 10.31
C TYR A 218 13.42 -21.37 11.50
N GLY A 219 12.16 -21.70 11.24
CA GLY A 219 11.22 -22.06 12.29
C GLY A 219 9.79 -22.18 11.78
N ARG A 220 9.05 -23.12 12.36
CA ARG A 220 7.61 -23.25 12.13
C ARG A 220 6.84 -22.30 13.06
N PRO A 221 5.65 -21.84 12.67
CA PRO A 221 4.77 -21.11 13.59
C PRO A 221 4.46 -21.93 14.84
N GLY A 222 4.73 -21.39 16.03
CA GLY A 222 4.47 -22.07 17.31
C GLY A 222 4.08 -21.09 18.43
N SER A 223 3.86 -21.59 19.65
CA SER A 223 3.61 -20.71 20.81
C SER A 223 4.78 -19.76 21.04
N ALA A 224 4.55 -18.69 21.81
CA ALA A 224 5.62 -17.74 22.15
C ALA A 224 6.82 -18.44 22.83
N GLU A 225 6.59 -19.46 23.66
CA GLU A 225 7.69 -20.22 24.28
C GLU A 225 8.47 -21.08 23.28
N ALA A 226 7.81 -21.59 22.25
CA ALA A 226 8.47 -22.35 21.19
C ALA A 226 9.28 -21.43 20.26
N ALA A 227 8.79 -20.21 20.01
CA ALA A 227 9.35 -19.25 19.08
C ALA A 227 10.48 -18.38 19.66
N SER A 228 10.63 -18.31 20.99
CA SER A 228 11.63 -17.48 21.69
C SER A 228 13.06 -18.01 21.68
N ARG A 229 13.35 -19.12 20.99
CA ARG A 229 14.59 -19.90 21.19
C ARG A 229 15.90 -19.32 20.64
N VAL A 230 15.88 -18.19 19.94
CA VAL A 230 17.10 -17.44 19.62
C VAL A 230 16.74 -15.97 19.58
N VAL A 231 17.29 -15.16 20.47
CA VAL A 231 17.02 -13.73 20.54
C VAL A 231 18.35 -12.99 20.35
N THR A 232 18.42 -12.16 19.31
CA THR A 232 19.44 -11.11 19.12
C THR A 232 19.58 -10.25 20.37
N SER A 233 20.72 -9.60 20.60
CA SER A 233 20.89 -8.69 21.73
C SER A 233 19.90 -7.50 21.66
N PRO A 234 19.55 -6.84 22.78
CA PRO A 234 18.67 -5.67 22.76
C PRO A 234 19.12 -4.54 21.82
N ALA A 235 20.44 -4.38 21.62
CA ALA A 235 21.01 -3.39 20.71
C ALA A 235 20.73 -3.73 19.24
N GLU A 236 21.01 -4.98 18.82
CA GLU A 236 20.73 -5.47 17.46
C GLU A 236 19.23 -5.36 17.12
N ARG A 237 18.35 -5.55 18.12
CA ARG A 237 16.89 -5.41 17.95
C ARG A 237 16.49 -3.96 17.70
N LEU A 238 17.06 -3.02 18.46
CA LEU A 238 16.80 -1.60 18.23
C LEU A 238 17.33 -1.12 16.87
N GLU A 239 18.47 -1.64 16.42
CA GLU A 239 19.02 -1.34 15.09
C GLU A 239 18.08 -1.82 13.97
N TRP A 240 17.55 -3.04 14.07
CA TRP A 240 16.59 -3.55 13.10
C TRP A 240 15.27 -2.79 13.12
N ARG A 241 14.76 -2.45 14.30
CA ARG A 241 13.59 -1.59 14.44
C ARG A 241 13.81 -0.23 13.79
N ALA A 242 14.95 0.41 14.09
CA ALA A 242 15.31 1.68 13.50
C ALA A 242 15.41 1.55 11.98
N ARG A 243 15.96 0.45 11.46
CA ARG A 243 16.09 0.16 10.03
C ARG A 243 14.75 -0.05 9.33
N ILE A 244 13.82 -0.76 9.98
CA ILE A 244 12.47 -0.98 9.49
C ILE A 244 11.72 0.37 9.50
N ALA A 245 11.61 1.04 10.65
CA ALA A 245 10.80 2.25 10.81
C ALA A 245 11.40 3.54 10.20
N ARG A 246 12.40 3.49 9.31
CA ARG A 246 13.02 4.70 8.72
C ARG A 246 12.06 5.48 7.82
N SER A 247 11.12 4.81 7.16
CA SER A 247 10.17 5.46 6.26
C SER A 247 9.06 6.20 7.01
N ALA A 248 8.80 5.84 8.28
CA ALA A 248 7.80 6.50 9.14
C ALA A 248 8.03 8.01 9.32
N GLN A 249 9.21 8.55 8.97
CA GLN A 249 9.53 9.98 9.05
C GLN A 249 9.16 10.80 7.79
N ALA A 250 8.68 10.16 6.71
CA ALA A 250 8.32 10.88 5.50
C ALA A 250 6.82 11.21 5.44
N SER A 251 6.55 12.53 5.56
CA SER A 251 5.37 13.26 5.09
C SER A 251 4.31 13.61 6.13
N SER A 252 4.57 14.67 6.91
CA SER A 252 3.54 15.67 7.20
C SER A 252 3.60 16.75 6.11
N ALA A 253 3.12 16.44 4.91
CA ALA A 253 2.94 17.47 3.90
C ALA A 253 1.82 18.42 4.37
N ARG A 254 2.10 19.73 4.37
CA ARG A 254 1.06 20.77 4.47
C ARG A 254 -0.02 20.49 3.42
N ALA A 255 -1.26 20.90 3.66
CA ALA A 255 -2.39 20.83 2.72
C ALA A 255 -2.16 21.68 1.45
N ALA A 256 -1.19 21.28 0.63
CA ALA A 256 -0.87 21.83 -0.67
C ALA A 256 -1.50 20.95 -1.75
N THR A 257 -1.92 21.58 -2.84
CA THR A 257 -2.49 20.87 -3.99
C THR A 257 -1.37 20.35 -4.92
N PRO A 258 -1.67 19.41 -5.83
CA PRO A 258 -0.71 18.93 -6.83
C PRO A 258 -0.04 20.07 -7.60
N PHE A 259 -0.80 21.05 -8.11
CA PHE A 259 -0.22 22.18 -8.83
C PHE A 259 0.75 22.98 -7.97
N GLU A 260 0.46 23.20 -6.69
CA GLU A 260 1.35 23.95 -5.78
C GLU A 260 2.66 23.23 -5.50
N ILE A 261 2.59 21.91 -5.29
CA ILE A 261 3.76 21.08 -5.09
C ILE A 261 4.67 21.16 -6.31
N VAL A 262 4.12 20.96 -7.50
CA VAL A 262 4.91 20.91 -8.73
C VAL A 262 5.40 22.30 -9.13
N SER A 263 4.57 23.33 -9.03
CA SER A 263 4.92 24.71 -9.41
C SER A 263 5.92 25.40 -8.48
N THR A 264 6.08 24.90 -7.25
CA THR A 264 7.16 25.35 -6.35
C THR A 264 8.53 24.88 -6.84
N ALA A 265 8.59 23.70 -7.47
CA ALA A 265 9.84 23.12 -7.97
C ALA A 265 10.15 23.50 -9.43
N LEU A 266 9.12 23.73 -10.25
CA LEU A 266 9.25 23.96 -11.69
C LEU A 266 8.37 25.14 -12.14
N PRO A 267 8.85 25.99 -13.07
CA PRO A 267 8.09 27.16 -13.49
C PRO A 267 6.81 26.78 -14.24
N ALA A 268 5.68 27.39 -13.86
CA ALA A 268 4.42 27.27 -14.59
C ALA A 268 4.47 28.01 -15.92
N ARG A 269 3.79 27.46 -16.92
CA ARG A 269 3.63 28.03 -18.26
C ARG A 269 2.15 28.20 -18.57
N ARG A 270 1.82 29.11 -19.49
CA ARG A 270 0.43 29.31 -19.92
C ARG A 270 0.13 28.56 -21.21
N ALA A 271 -1.02 27.89 -21.27
CA ALA A 271 -1.52 27.22 -22.47
C ALA A 271 -3.04 27.27 -22.55
N ASP A 272 -3.57 27.10 -23.76
CA ASP A 272 -4.99 26.90 -23.97
C ASP A 272 -5.45 25.48 -23.60
N ARG A 273 -6.76 25.33 -23.40
CA ARG A 273 -7.40 24.06 -23.09
C ARG A 273 -7.17 22.99 -24.16
N ALA A 274 -7.09 23.38 -25.44
CA ALA A 274 -6.99 22.43 -26.56
C ALA A 274 -5.67 21.67 -26.53
N LEU A 275 -4.56 22.37 -26.24
CA LEU A 275 -3.24 21.77 -26.06
C LEU A 275 -3.24 20.84 -24.83
N LEU A 276 -3.74 21.31 -23.68
CA LEU A 276 -3.73 20.51 -22.45
C LEU A 276 -4.56 19.23 -22.58
N LEU A 277 -5.65 19.25 -23.34
CA LEU A 277 -6.42 18.04 -23.66
C LEU A 277 -5.61 16.99 -24.44
N GLN A 278 -4.73 17.43 -25.35
CA GLN A 278 -3.87 16.50 -26.08
C GLN A 278 -2.79 15.93 -25.16
N VAL A 279 -2.19 16.77 -24.30
CA VAL A 279 -1.20 16.32 -23.32
C VAL A 279 -1.81 15.33 -22.34
N SER A 280 -3.00 15.62 -21.79
CA SER A 280 -3.70 14.74 -20.86
C SER A 280 -4.03 13.40 -21.52
N THR A 281 -4.55 13.42 -22.75
CA THR A 281 -4.88 12.20 -23.51
C THR A 281 -3.64 11.34 -23.75
N PHE A 282 -2.50 11.97 -24.07
CA PHE A 282 -1.23 11.25 -24.24
C PHE A 282 -0.76 10.58 -22.94
N LEU A 283 -0.90 11.24 -21.80
CA LEU A 283 -0.59 10.63 -20.50
C LEU A 283 -1.53 9.46 -20.17
N GLU A 284 -2.83 9.60 -20.46
CA GLU A 284 -3.80 8.51 -20.30
C GLU A 284 -3.46 7.29 -21.18
N GLU A 285 -3.00 7.51 -22.42
CA GLU A 285 -2.53 6.43 -23.31
C GLU A 285 -1.24 5.77 -22.82
N ARG A 286 -0.36 6.54 -22.18
CA ARG A 286 0.82 6.00 -21.48
C ARG A 286 0.43 5.09 -20.32
N ALA A 287 -0.57 5.47 -19.53
CA ALA A 287 -1.11 4.60 -18.47
C ALA A 287 -1.66 3.30 -19.06
N HIS A 288 -2.41 3.37 -20.16
CA HIS A 288 -2.93 2.18 -20.84
C HIS A 288 -1.82 1.23 -21.31
N SER A 289 -0.74 1.80 -21.86
CA SER A 289 0.41 1.02 -22.33
C SER A 289 1.20 0.37 -21.18
N GLY A 290 1.10 0.92 -19.97
CA GLY A 290 1.68 0.35 -18.74
C GLY A 290 0.92 -0.88 -18.22
N GLY A 291 -0.28 -1.17 -18.74
CA GLY A 291 -1.10 -2.32 -18.38
C GLY A 291 -1.52 -2.34 -16.91
N ASP A 292 -1.61 -3.54 -16.35
CA ASP A 292 -2.11 -3.81 -14.98
C ASP A 292 -1.24 -3.24 -13.85
N SER A 293 -0.14 -2.53 -14.17
CA SER A 293 0.76 -1.90 -13.20
C SER A 293 0.74 -0.37 -13.30
N ALA A 294 -0.42 0.22 -13.63
CA ALA A 294 -0.60 1.65 -13.74
C ALA A 294 -1.56 2.20 -12.67
N VAL A 295 -1.19 3.32 -12.07
CA VAL A 295 -2.07 4.20 -11.30
C VAL A 295 -2.33 5.45 -12.14
N LEU A 296 -3.60 5.80 -12.29
CA LEU A 296 -4.04 7.03 -12.94
C LEU A 296 -4.93 7.81 -11.98
N LEU A 297 -4.53 9.05 -11.68
CA LEU A 297 -5.33 10.00 -10.92
C LEU A 297 -5.74 11.14 -11.85
N ALA A 298 -7.02 11.49 -11.86
CA ALA A 298 -7.55 12.54 -12.72
C ALA A 298 -8.55 13.43 -11.98
N THR A 299 -8.41 14.75 -12.11
CA THR A 299 -9.40 15.72 -11.61
C THR A 299 -10.25 16.30 -12.75
N PHE A 300 -11.54 16.47 -12.46
CA PHE A 300 -12.50 17.14 -13.33
C PHE A 300 -13.16 18.29 -12.56
N GLN A 301 -12.85 19.51 -12.98
CA GLN A 301 -13.34 20.76 -12.38
C GLN A 301 -14.82 20.99 -12.72
N HIS A 302 -15.24 20.49 -13.90
CA HIS A 302 -16.58 20.69 -14.44
C HIS A 302 -17.14 19.36 -14.96
N ASP A 303 -18.40 19.06 -14.66
CA ASP A 303 -19.10 17.86 -15.13
C ASP A 303 -19.09 17.72 -16.66
N SER A 304 -19.11 18.86 -17.37
CA SER A 304 -19.02 18.94 -18.84
C SER A 304 -17.73 18.31 -19.39
N ASN A 305 -16.68 18.16 -18.58
CA ASN A 305 -15.43 17.53 -18.97
C ASN A 305 -15.51 15.98 -18.96
N VAL A 306 -16.49 15.39 -18.26
CA VAL A 306 -16.74 13.94 -18.22
C VAL A 306 -17.61 13.53 -19.42
N THR A 307 -17.08 13.71 -20.63
CA THR A 307 -17.83 13.37 -21.86
C THR A 307 -18.00 11.85 -22.03
N PRO A 308 -18.94 11.39 -22.89
CA PRO A 308 -19.05 9.96 -23.20
C PRO A 308 -17.77 9.35 -23.77
N GLY A 309 -16.93 10.14 -24.46
CA GLY A 309 -15.62 9.69 -24.94
C GLY A 309 -14.62 9.49 -23.81
N THR A 310 -14.54 10.46 -22.89
CA THR A 310 -13.74 10.36 -21.66
C THR A 310 -14.14 9.13 -20.85
N ARG A 311 -15.45 8.93 -20.64
CA ARG A 311 -15.99 7.78 -19.90
C ARG A 311 -15.52 6.45 -20.47
N ARG A 312 -15.71 6.23 -21.78
CA ARG A 312 -15.27 5.00 -22.45
C ARG A 312 -13.77 4.77 -22.37
N ARG A 313 -12.96 5.84 -22.39
CA ARG A 313 -11.50 5.72 -22.26
C ARG A 313 -11.12 5.28 -20.85
N TYR A 314 -11.73 5.87 -19.83
CA TYR A 314 -11.46 5.56 -18.43
C TYR A 314 -11.97 4.17 -18.04
N GLU A 315 -13.14 3.75 -18.53
CA GLU A 315 -13.65 2.39 -18.38
C GLU A 315 -12.73 1.35 -19.01
N ARG A 316 -12.14 1.63 -20.18
CA ARG A 316 -11.14 0.73 -20.80
C ARG A 316 -9.84 0.65 -20.01
N LEU A 317 -9.41 1.75 -19.41
CA LEU A 317 -8.23 1.78 -18.53
C LEU A 317 -8.48 0.92 -17.30
N ALA A 318 -9.60 1.13 -16.61
CA ALA A 318 -9.97 0.34 -15.42
C ALA A 318 -10.13 -1.15 -15.76
N ALA A 319 -10.77 -1.48 -16.89
CA ALA A 319 -10.90 -2.87 -17.35
C ALA A 319 -9.56 -3.52 -17.72
N GLY A 320 -8.54 -2.73 -18.04
CA GLY A 320 -7.17 -3.17 -18.30
C GLY A 320 -6.26 -3.11 -17.08
N GLY A 321 -6.81 -3.24 -15.87
CA GLY A 321 -6.05 -3.34 -14.63
C GLY A 321 -5.45 -2.03 -14.09
N CYS A 322 -5.71 -0.89 -14.75
CA CYS A 322 -5.26 0.41 -14.24
C CYS A 322 -6.04 0.79 -12.98
N LEU A 323 -5.33 1.08 -11.90
CA LEU A 323 -5.89 1.63 -10.68
C LEU A 323 -6.24 3.10 -10.90
N LEU A 324 -7.53 3.33 -11.16
CA LEU A 324 -8.03 4.62 -11.59
C LEU A 324 -8.82 5.31 -10.48
N THR A 325 -8.39 6.51 -10.08
CA THR A 325 -9.18 7.38 -9.19
C THR A 325 -9.53 8.68 -9.90
N VAL A 326 -10.82 8.98 -9.91
CA VAL A 326 -11.41 10.18 -10.52
C VAL A 326 -11.94 11.10 -9.43
N PHE A 327 -11.52 12.36 -9.48
CA PHE A 327 -11.95 13.40 -8.57
C PHE A 327 -12.84 14.39 -9.30
N THR A 328 -14.03 14.69 -8.77
CA THR A 328 -14.98 15.61 -9.42
C THR A 328 -15.50 16.68 -8.48
N VAL A 329 -15.61 17.91 -8.97
CA VAL A 329 -16.08 19.03 -8.16
C VAL A 329 -17.60 19.00 -7.99
N GLY A 330 -18.07 18.97 -6.74
CA GLY A 330 -19.51 19.02 -6.43
C GLY A 330 -20.32 17.76 -6.80
N GLY A 331 -19.64 16.67 -7.18
CA GLY A 331 -20.22 15.37 -7.50
C GLY A 331 -20.77 15.29 -8.92
N ALA A 332 -20.05 14.59 -9.81
CA ALA A 332 -20.47 14.47 -11.22
C ALA A 332 -21.48 13.34 -11.46
N SER A 333 -22.37 13.57 -12.43
CA SER A 333 -23.24 12.52 -12.97
C SER A 333 -22.56 11.72 -14.09
N GLY A 334 -22.71 10.40 -14.07
CA GLY A 334 -22.20 9.54 -15.16
C GLY A 334 -20.68 9.37 -15.15
N LEU A 335 -20.17 8.99 -13.99
CA LEU A 335 -18.77 8.68 -13.77
C LEU A 335 -18.34 7.34 -14.42
N PRO A 336 -17.06 7.18 -14.81
CA PRO A 336 -16.56 5.92 -15.39
C PRO A 336 -16.76 4.72 -14.46
N ALA A 337 -17.33 3.63 -14.98
CA ALA A 337 -17.38 2.37 -14.24
C ALA A 337 -15.98 1.80 -14.00
N GLY A 338 -15.76 1.16 -12.84
CA GLY A 338 -14.47 0.57 -12.46
C GLY A 338 -13.44 1.55 -11.90
N ALA A 339 -13.70 2.86 -11.96
CA ALA A 339 -12.89 3.87 -11.28
C ALA A 339 -13.37 4.08 -9.83
N LEU A 340 -12.43 4.42 -8.94
CA LEU A 340 -12.75 4.99 -7.63
C LEU A 340 -13.13 6.46 -7.82
N HIS A 341 -14.18 6.90 -7.13
CA HIS A 341 -14.73 8.25 -7.29
C HIS A 341 -14.60 9.03 -5.99
N ARG A 342 -14.09 10.27 -6.10
CA ARG A 342 -13.97 11.21 -4.99
C ARG A 342 -14.57 12.55 -5.37
N THR A 343 -15.21 13.19 -4.41
CA THR A 343 -15.83 14.51 -4.58
C THR A 343 -14.91 15.56 -4.02
N ILE A 344 -14.65 16.62 -4.79
CA ILE A 344 -13.94 17.82 -4.34
C ILE A 344 -14.98 18.87 -3.95
N ASP A 345 -14.83 19.46 -2.77
CA ASP A 345 -15.62 20.61 -2.36
C ASP A 345 -15.41 21.80 -3.30
N ARG A 346 -16.49 22.49 -3.70
CA ARG A 346 -16.42 23.60 -4.66
C ARG A 346 -15.54 24.76 -4.21
N ASP A 347 -15.41 24.95 -2.89
CA ASP A 347 -14.60 26.00 -2.29
C ASP A 347 -13.15 25.56 -2.02
N ALA A 348 -12.81 24.29 -2.29
CA ALA A 348 -11.45 23.80 -2.12
C ALA A 348 -10.52 24.40 -3.17
N ARG A 349 -9.26 24.64 -2.80
CA ARG A 349 -8.22 25.11 -3.73
C ARG A 349 -8.03 24.16 -4.91
N LEU A 350 -8.24 22.87 -4.68
CA LEU A 350 -8.17 21.81 -5.69
C LEU A 350 -9.29 21.92 -6.74
N ALA A 351 -10.40 22.60 -6.45
CA ALA A 351 -11.55 22.67 -7.37
C ALA A 351 -11.23 23.37 -8.71
N ALA A 352 -10.21 24.23 -8.74
CA ALA A 352 -9.74 24.91 -9.94
C ALA A 352 -8.61 24.17 -10.67
N GLU A 353 -8.19 22.99 -10.18
CA GLU A 353 -7.02 22.27 -10.71
C GLU A 353 -7.39 21.13 -11.64
N TRP A 354 -6.65 21.05 -12.74
CA TRP A 354 -6.65 19.95 -13.70
C TRP A 354 -5.37 19.15 -13.60
N ASP A 355 -5.49 18.02 -12.94
CA ASP A 355 -4.41 17.10 -12.65
C ASP A 355 -4.67 15.79 -13.40
N VAL A 356 -3.65 15.33 -14.11
CA VAL A 356 -3.57 13.98 -14.70
C VAL A 356 -2.22 13.42 -14.32
N ILE A 357 -2.23 12.49 -13.37
CA ILE A 357 -1.04 11.90 -12.78
C ILE A 357 -0.99 10.41 -13.10
N VAL A 358 0.11 9.97 -13.70
CA VAL A 358 0.36 8.60 -14.10
C VAL A 358 1.59 8.07 -13.36
N LEU A 359 1.43 6.94 -12.69
CA LEU A 359 2.52 6.19 -12.07
C LEU A 359 2.49 4.75 -12.55
N THR A 360 3.60 4.27 -13.08
CA THR A 360 3.88 2.86 -13.34
C THR A 360 5.19 2.47 -12.66
N ALA A 361 5.53 1.18 -12.70
CA ALA A 361 6.79 0.69 -12.17
C ALA A 361 8.03 1.41 -12.77
N ASP A 362 7.99 1.77 -14.06
CA ASP A 362 9.11 2.34 -14.81
C ASP A 362 8.90 3.80 -15.25
N HIS A 363 7.66 4.27 -15.33
CA HIS A 363 7.29 5.62 -15.75
C HIS A 363 6.54 6.42 -14.68
N ALA A 364 6.79 7.73 -14.61
CA ALA A 364 6.05 8.66 -13.78
C ALA A 364 5.87 9.96 -14.56
N ALA A 365 4.65 10.49 -14.59
CA ALA A 365 4.37 11.77 -15.21
C ALA A 365 3.18 12.45 -14.55
N ALA A 366 3.23 13.79 -14.45
CA ALA A 366 2.12 14.60 -14.00
C ALA A 366 1.95 15.80 -14.90
N LEU A 367 0.75 15.97 -15.43
CA LEU A 367 0.21 17.24 -15.85
C LEU A 367 -0.56 17.80 -14.65
N THR A 368 -0.16 18.96 -14.15
CA THR A 368 -0.92 19.71 -13.14
C THR A 368 -1.19 21.09 -13.72
N ALA A 369 -2.43 21.55 -13.67
CA ALA A 369 -2.82 22.83 -14.24
C ALA A 369 -3.86 23.53 -13.38
N ARG A 370 -3.95 24.85 -13.47
CA ARG A 370 -4.90 25.68 -12.73
C ARG A 370 -5.58 26.64 -13.70
N GLU A 371 -6.91 26.71 -13.62
CA GLU A 371 -7.70 27.65 -14.41
C GLU A 371 -7.32 29.11 -14.08
N VAL A 372 -7.01 29.90 -15.11
CA VAL A 372 -6.74 31.34 -14.95
C VAL A 372 -8.04 32.12 -14.77
N ASP A 373 -9.10 31.74 -15.49
CA ASP A 373 -10.44 32.30 -15.38
C ASP A 373 -11.50 31.18 -15.42
N VAL A 374 -12.00 30.82 -14.23
CA VAL A 374 -13.01 29.75 -14.03
C VAL A 374 -14.31 30.05 -14.79
N ALA A 375 -14.66 31.33 -14.99
CA ALA A 375 -15.89 31.72 -15.68
C ALA A 375 -15.83 31.44 -17.20
N ARG A 376 -14.62 31.23 -17.76
CA ARG A 376 -14.38 31.01 -19.19
C ARG A 376 -13.76 29.64 -19.50
N HIS A 377 -14.00 28.62 -18.68
CA HIS A 377 -13.31 27.32 -18.79
C HIS A 377 -13.32 26.68 -20.21
N ALA A 378 -14.39 26.83 -21.00
CA ALA A 378 -14.47 26.21 -22.34
C ALA A 378 -13.47 26.80 -23.36
N GLU A 379 -13.12 28.08 -23.22
CA GLU A 379 -12.16 28.83 -24.04
C GLU A 379 -10.96 29.28 -23.19
N GLY A 380 -10.80 28.68 -22.01
CA GLY A 380 -9.97 29.19 -20.93
C GLY A 380 -8.49 28.91 -21.13
N GLU A 381 -7.69 29.80 -20.53
CA GLU A 381 -6.26 29.60 -20.35
C GLU A 381 -5.98 28.92 -19.00
N TYR A 382 -4.91 28.14 -18.98
CA TYR A 382 -4.45 27.42 -17.81
C TYR A 382 -2.98 27.76 -17.54
N ASP A 383 -2.64 27.97 -16.28
CA ASP A 383 -1.26 27.87 -15.83
C ASP A 383 -0.98 26.40 -15.56
N PHE A 384 0.03 25.82 -16.19
CA PHE A 384 0.32 24.39 -16.10
C PHE A 384 1.80 24.09 -15.91
N VAL A 385 2.05 22.93 -15.29
CA VAL A 385 3.36 22.31 -15.20
C VAL A 385 3.25 20.85 -15.67
N LEU A 386 4.23 20.42 -16.47
CA LEU A 386 4.40 19.04 -16.88
C LEU A 386 5.74 18.54 -16.34
N THR A 387 5.73 17.43 -15.63
CA THR A 387 6.95 16.82 -15.08
C THR A 387 6.94 15.31 -15.26
N THR A 388 8.13 14.74 -15.39
CA THR A 388 8.38 13.30 -15.33
C THR A 388 9.32 12.92 -14.17
N ASP A 389 9.58 13.89 -13.28
CA ASP A 389 10.34 13.65 -12.05
C ASP A 389 9.51 12.77 -11.11
N ARG A 390 9.98 11.55 -10.86
CA ARG A 390 9.20 10.55 -10.11
C ARG A 390 8.91 10.98 -8.68
N GLU A 391 9.86 11.59 -7.98
CA GLU A 391 9.65 12.01 -6.60
C GLU A 391 8.58 13.11 -6.52
N LEU A 392 8.66 14.09 -7.41
CA LEU A 392 7.70 15.18 -7.48
C LEU A 392 6.30 14.68 -7.89
N VAL A 393 6.23 13.76 -8.86
CA VAL A 393 4.98 13.12 -9.30
C VAL A 393 4.35 12.31 -8.16
N THR A 394 5.14 11.52 -7.44
CA THR A 394 4.66 10.74 -6.28
C THR A 394 4.17 11.65 -5.15
N HIS A 395 4.85 12.77 -4.89
CA HIS A 395 4.39 13.75 -3.90
C HIS A 395 3.06 14.39 -4.30
N ALA A 396 2.92 14.82 -5.56
CA ALA A 396 1.68 15.36 -6.10
C ALA A 396 0.53 14.33 -6.02
N ALA A 397 0.80 13.07 -6.36
CA ALA A 397 -0.18 11.98 -6.29
C ALA A 397 -0.67 11.73 -4.86
N ARG A 398 0.25 11.69 -3.88
CA ARG A 398 -0.10 11.56 -2.45
C ARG A 398 -0.97 12.71 -1.97
N ALA A 399 -0.61 13.94 -2.32
CA ALA A 399 -1.39 15.11 -1.95
C ALA A 399 -2.82 15.08 -2.52
N LEU A 400 -2.96 14.63 -3.77
CA LEU A 400 -4.27 14.45 -4.39
C LEU A 400 -5.11 13.37 -3.68
N LEU A 401 -4.50 12.20 -3.39
CA LEU A 401 -5.17 11.09 -2.70
C LEU A 401 -5.53 11.38 -1.23
N ALA A 402 -4.77 12.27 -0.58
CA ALA A 402 -5.02 12.71 0.80
C ALA A 402 -6.16 13.75 0.89
N HIS A 403 -6.60 14.34 -0.24
CA HIS A 403 -7.72 15.26 -0.23
C HIS A 403 -9.01 14.51 0.13
N ARG A 404 -9.68 14.99 1.18
CA ARG A 404 -10.96 14.46 1.64
C ARG A 404 -12.11 15.01 0.84
#